data_AF-A0A6G1GIZ7-F1
#
_entry.id   AF-A0A6G1GIZ7-F1
#
_cell.length_a   1.000
_cell.length_b   1.000
_cell.length_c   1.000
_cell.angle_alpha   90.00
_cell.angle_beta   90.00
_cell.angle_gamma   90.00
#
_symmetry.space_group_name_H-M   'P 1'
#
loop_
_entity.id
_entity.type
_entity.pdbx_description
1 polymer ?
#
loop_
_entity_poly.entity_id
_entity_poly.type
_entity_poly.pdbx_seq_one_letter_code
_entity_poly.pdbx_strand_id
1 'polypeptide(L)'
;MSSLQTVIADLDTALVALEDALVAHPSFNAQEAVRMGKLFYMTAFVVRTRSMLTKLHITSDAHKHALKQDVMSRCMLQNLLCHDTTGKLDMMSHEDPSNPIDFGDEIREKSKAAGEVAEQLEA
;
A
#
# COMPACT_ATOMS: atom_id res chain seq x y z
N MET A 1 -17.26 -16.88 -10.93
CA MET A 1 -16.69 -15.52 -10.82
C MET A 1 -15.57 -15.41 -11.84
N SER A 2 -15.43 -14.28 -12.53
CA SER A 2 -14.30 -14.10 -13.48
C SER A 2 -12.98 -14.04 -12.71
N SER A 3 -11.88 -14.48 -13.31
CA SER A 3 -10.54 -14.44 -12.69
C SER A 3 -10.22 -13.04 -12.14
N LEU A 4 -10.58 -11.99 -12.88
CA LEU A 4 -10.36 -10.60 -12.48
C LEU A 4 -11.14 -10.19 -11.22
N GLN A 5 -12.40 -10.64 -11.05
CA GLN A 5 -13.17 -10.30 -9.85
C GLN A 5 -12.57 -10.95 -8.60
N THR A 6 -12.06 -12.17 -8.74
CA THR A 6 -11.34 -12.86 -7.66
C THR A 6 -10.06 -12.11 -7.31
N VAL A 7 -9.21 -11.76 -8.30
CA VAL A 7 -7.98 -10.98 -8.06
C VAL A 7 -8.27 -9.63 -7.41
N ILE A 8 -9.34 -8.93 -7.81
CA ILE A 8 -9.74 -7.66 -7.17
C ILE A 8 -10.11 -7.87 -5.70
N ALA A 9 -10.87 -8.91 -5.38
CA ALA A 9 -11.28 -9.20 -4.00
C ALA A 9 -10.09 -9.62 -3.13
N ASP A 10 -9.20 -10.46 -3.66
CA ASP A 10 -8.00 -10.91 -2.97
C ASP A 10 -7.05 -9.73 -2.72
N LEU A 11 -6.88 -8.84 -3.70
CA LEU A 11 -6.03 -7.67 -3.55
C LEU A 11 -6.62 -6.66 -2.57
N ASP A 12 -7.94 -6.42 -2.57
CA ASP A 12 -8.56 -5.55 -1.57
C ASP A 12 -8.38 -6.14 -0.17
N THR A 13 -8.52 -7.46 -0.01
CA THR A 13 -8.26 -8.16 1.27
C THR A 13 -6.82 -7.96 1.73
N ALA A 14 -5.84 -8.12 0.84
CA ALA A 14 -4.43 -7.91 1.18
C ALA A 14 -4.12 -6.44 1.55
N LEU A 15 -4.72 -5.48 0.83
CA LEU A 15 -4.55 -4.06 1.11
C LEU A 15 -5.25 -3.63 2.41
N VAL A 16 -6.41 -4.20 2.76
CA VAL A 16 -7.03 -4.03 4.08
C VAL A 16 -6.09 -4.51 5.18
N ALA A 17 -5.57 -5.74 5.04
CA ALA A 17 -4.69 -6.29 6.06
C ALA A 17 -3.44 -5.42 6.28
N LEU A 18 -2.86 -4.87 5.21
CA LEU A 18 -1.73 -3.95 5.27
C LEU A 18 -2.11 -2.61 5.93
N GLU A 19 -3.26 -2.03 5.58
CA GLU A 19 -3.79 -0.83 6.23
C GLU A 19 -3.96 -1.06 7.73
N ASP A 20 -4.59 -2.17 8.12
CA ASP A 20 -4.80 -2.54 9.52
C ASP A 20 -3.48 -2.66 10.30
N ALA A 21 -2.43 -3.24 9.69
CA ALA A 21 -1.12 -3.32 10.33
C ALA A 21 -0.44 -1.95 10.48
N LEU A 22 -0.57 -1.08 9.48
CA LEU A 22 -0.01 0.27 9.53
C LEU A 22 -0.67 1.10 10.64
N VAL A 23 -2.00 1.03 10.78
CA VAL A 23 -2.73 1.78 11.82
C VAL A 23 -2.58 1.18 13.21
N ALA A 24 -2.33 -0.13 13.31
CA ALA A 24 -2.04 -0.80 14.58
C ALA A 24 -0.63 -0.51 15.11
N HIS A 25 0.27 0.03 14.29
CA HIS A 25 1.64 0.34 14.71
C HIS A 25 1.63 1.39 15.86
N PRO A 26 2.38 1.18 16.97
CA PRO A 26 2.33 2.07 18.15
C PRO A 26 2.56 3.55 17.86
N SER A 27 3.41 3.86 16.89
CA SER A 27 3.72 5.24 16.49
C SER A 27 2.68 5.89 15.56
N PHE A 28 1.70 5.14 15.05
CA PHE A 28 0.74 5.66 14.06
C PHE A 28 -0.10 6.81 14.61
N ASN A 29 -0.69 6.66 15.80
CA ASN A 29 -1.55 7.69 16.39
C ASN A 29 -0.82 9.05 16.56
N ALA A 30 0.46 9.01 16.93
CA ALA A 30 1.26 10.22 17.05
C ALA A 30 1.48 10.91 15.70
N GLN A 31 1.77 10.12 14.66
CA GLN A 31 1.93 10.60 13.29
C GLN A 31 0.63 11.11 12.67
N GLU A 32 -0.48 10.42 12.90
CA GLU A 32 -1.80 10.82 12.42
C GLU A 32 -2.24 12.17 12.99
N ALA A 33 -2.01 12.40 14.29
CA ALA A 33 -2.36 13.65 14.96
C ALA A 33 -1.70 14.89 14.32
N VAL A 34 -0.50 14.73 13.77
CA VAL A 34 0.25 15.81 13.10
C VAL A 34 0.24 15.68 11.57
N ARG A 35 -0.41 14.65 11.02
CA ARG A 35 -0.48 14.34 9.58
C ARG A 35 0.89 14.30 8.89
N MET A 36 1.86 13.70 9.55
CA MET A 36 3.26 13.65 9.09
C MET A 36 3.92 12.36 9.55
N GLY A 37 4.98 11.94 8.86
CA GLY A 37 5.73 10.72 9.14
C GLY A 37 5.29 9.53 8.27
N LYS A 38 6.16 8.52 8.19
CA LYS A 38 6.03 7.49 7.17
C LYS A 38 4.82 6.59 7.34
N LEU A 39 4.42 6.22 8.56
CA LEU A 39 3.22 5.39 8.77
C LEU A 39 1.98 6.13 8.27
N PHE A 40 1.84 7.41 8.61
CA PHE A 40 0.73 8.24 8.12
C PHE A 40 0.68 8.28 6.59
N TYR A 41 1.82 8.57 5.94
CA TYR A 41 1.88 8.62 4.48
C TYR A 41 1.63 7.26 3.83
N MET A 42 2.20 6.17 4.37
CA MET A 42 2.00 4.82 3.84
C MET A 42 0.53 4.39 3.98
N THR A 43 -0.13 4.68 5.10
CA THR A 43 -1.57 4.39 5.26
C THR A 43 -2.40 5.13 4.22
N ALA A 44 -2.17 6.44 4.05
CA ALA A 44 -2.87 7.23 3.04
C ALA A 44 -2.61 6.71 1.61
N PHE A 45 -1.39 6.24 1.35
CA PHE A 45 -1.01 5.66 0.07
C PHE A 45 -1.76 4.34 -0.22
N VAL A 46 -1.90 3.46 0.78
CA VAL A 46 -2.68 2.21 0.69
C VAL A 46 -4.16 2.52 0.45
N VAL A 47 -4.77 3.40 1.26
CA VAL A 47 -6.18 3.81 1.12
C VAL A 47 -6.46 4.35 -0.28
N ARG A 48 -5.55 5.19 -0.81
CA ARG A 48 -5.70 5.72 -2.16
C ARG A 48 -5.62 4.62 -3.23
N THR A 49 -4.72 3.65 -3.06
CA THR A 49 -4.57 2.52 -3.98
C THR A 49 -5.81 1.62 -3.96
N ARG A 50 -6.40 1.35 -2.79
CA ARG A 50 -7.69 0.64 -2.66
C ARG A 50 -8.84 1.39 -3.35
N SER A 51 -8.88 2.71 -3.21
CA SER A 51 -9.86 3.54 -3.92
C SER A 51 -9.70 3.47 -5.45
N MET A 52 -8.50 3.24 -5.96
CA MET A 52 -8.26 3.01 -7.40
C MET A 52 -8.68 1.61 -7.82
N LEU A 53 -8.31 0.58 -7.05
CA LEU A 53 -8.68 -0.81 -7.27
C LEU A 53 -10.20 -0.97 -7.38
N THR A 54 -10.94 -0.41 -6.43
CA THR A 54 -12.40 -0.46 -6.42
C THR A 54 -13.03 0.23 -7.63
N LYS A 55 -12.35 1.12 -8.36
CA LYS A 55 -12.89 1.72 -9.59
C LYS A 55 -12.77 0.85 -10.84
N LEU A 56 -12.02 -0.25 -10.80
CA LEU A 56 -11.87 -1.14 -11.96
C LEU A 56 -13.20 -1.67 -12.51
N HIS A 57 -14.21 -1.88 -11.66
CA HIS A 57 -15.51 -2.40 -12.10
C HIS A 57 -16.34 -1.40 -12.91
N ILE A 58 -16.13 -0.09 -12.72
CA ILE A 58 -16.81 0.99 -13.47
C ILE A 58 -15.94 1.63 -14.56
N THR A 59 -14.67 1.26 -14.63
CA THR A 59 -13.73 1.84 -15.60
C THR A 59 -13.95 1.21 -16.96
N SER A 60 -14.01 2.05 -18.00
CA SER A 60 -14.18 1.58 -19.39
C SER A 60 -13.00 0.72 -19.83
N ASP A 61 -13.24 -0.21 -20.76
CA ASP A 61 -12.19 -1.13 -21.22
C ASP A 61 -10.95 -0.40 -21.77
N ALA A 62 -11.15 0.76 -22.41
CA ALA A 62 -10.06 1.60 -22.92
C ALA A 62 -9.08 2.11 -21.84
N HIS A 63 -9.55 2.29 -20.59
CA HIS A 63 -8.71 2.78 -19.47
C HIS A 63 -8.41 1.71 -18.43
N LYS A 64 -9.06 0.54 -18.53
CA LYS A 64 -8.96 -0.53 -17.53
C LYS A 64 -7.55 -1.09 -17.44
N HIS A 65 -6.85 -1.22 -18.57
CA HIS A 65 -5.46 -1.68 -18.59
C HIS A 65 -4.52 -0.71 -17.86
N ALA A 66 -4.60 0.60 -18.16
CA ALA A 66 -3.79 1.61 -17.48
C ALA A 66 -4.06 1.64 -15.97
N LEU A 67 -5.34 1.54 -15.55
CA LEU A 67 -5.69 1.50 -14.13
C LEU A 67 -5.17 0.25 -13.41
N LYS A 68 -5.17 -0.92 -14.07
CA LYS A 68 -4.54 -2.14 -13.54
C LYS A 68 -3.04 -1.95 -13.32
N GLN A 69 -2.34 -1.43 -14.34
CA GLN A 69 -0.90 -1.13 -14.26
C GLN A 69 -0.57 -0.14 -13.15
N ASP A 70 -1.38 0.90 -12.97
CA ASP A 70 -1.21 1.87 -11.91
C ASP A 70 -1.37 1.22 -10.53
N VAL A 71 -2.43 0.42 -10.32
CA VAL A 71 -2.65 -0.28 -9.04
C VAL A 71 -1.51 -1.24 -8.75
N MET A 72 -1.09 -2.04 -9.73
CA MET A 72 0.04 -2.96 -9.60
C MET A 72 1.32 -2.21 -9.24
N SER A 73 1.68 -1.18 -10.01
CA SER A 73 2.90 -0.40 -9.79
C SER A 73 2.92 0.27 -8.41
N ARG A 74 1.75 0.69 -7.92
CA ARG A 74 1.61 1.25 -6.57
C ARG A 74 1.80 0.19 -5.49
N CYS A 75 1.28 -1.02 -5.66
CA CYS A 75 1.53 -2.13 -4.73
C CYS A 75 3.03 -2.50 -4.69
N MET A 76 3.69 -2.52 -5.84
CA MET A 76 5.14 -2.79 -5.91
C MET A 76 5.95 -1.67 -5.25
N LEU A 77 5.59 -0.40 -5.49
CA LEU A 77 6.23 0.74 -4.84
C LEU A 77 6.01 0.73 -3.32
N GLN A 78 4.79 0.44 -2.87
CA GLN A 78 4.46 0.28 -1.45
C GLN A 78 5.36 -0.77 -0.80
N ASN A 79 5.50 -1.94 -1.43
CA ASN A 79 6.36 -3.00 -0.93
C ASN A 79 7.83 -2.57 -0.86
N LEU A 80 8.33 -1.92 -1.91
CA LEU A 80 9.69 -1.38 -1.94
C LEU A 80 9.93 -0.39 -0.78
N LEU A 81 8.99 0.52 -0.54
CA LEU A 81 9.09 1.54 0.51
C LEU A 81 9.00 0.92 1.92
N CYS A 82 8.18 -0.09 2.13
CA CYS A 82 8.14 -0.83 3.40
C CYS A 82 9.46 -1.57 3.72
N HIS A 83 10.27 -1.83 2.69
CA HIS A 83 11.58 -2.47 2.81
C HIS A 83 12.75 -1.50 2.57
N ASP A 84 12.51 -0.19 2.54
CA ASP A 84 13.56 0.78 2.32
C ASP A 84 14.58 0.77 3.47
N THR A 85 15.81 0.35 3.17
CA THR A 85 16.94 0.42 4.09
C THR A 85 17.88 1.60 3.76
N THR A 86 17.54 2.41 2.76
CA THR A 86 18.37 3.55 2.34
C THR A 86 18.06 4.85 3.07
N GLY A 87 16.95 4.89 3.81
CA GLY A 87 16.48 6.07 4.55
C GLY A 87 15.82 7.14 3.67
N LYS A 88 15.60 6.85 2.38
CA LYS A 88 14.94 7.81 1.46
C LYS A 88 13.49 8.02 1.84
N LEU A 89 12.78 6.97 2.26
CA LEU A 89 11.40 7.12 2.74
C LEU A 89 11.35 8.03 3.97
N ASP A 90 12.26 7.85 4.92
CA ASP A 90 12.34 8.68 6.13
C ASP A 90 12.53 10.16 5.77
N MET A 91 13.41 10.46 4.80
CA MET A 91 13.60 11.82 4.28
C MET A 91 12.35 12.39 3.61
N MET A 92 11.66 11.59 2.79
CA MET A 92 10.45 12.02 2.06
C MET A 92 9.24 12.23 2.97
N SER A 93 9.22 11.55 4.11
CA SER A 93 8.12 11.56 5.07
C SER A 93 8.36 12.50 6.26
N HIS A 94 9.49 13.22 6.28
CA HIS A 94 9.90 14.09 7.37
C HIS A 94 9.98 13.35 8.71
N GLU A 95 10.46 12.10 8.68
CA GLU A 95 10.64 11.29 9.88
C GLU A 95 11.72 11.89 10.80
N ASP A 96 11.54 11.77 12.11
CA ASP A 96 12.53 12.24 13.08
C ASP A 96 13.78 11.33 13.05
N PRO A 97 14.95 11.83 12.61
CA PRO A 97 16.15 11.01 12.54
C PRO A 97 16.69 10.59 13.92
N SER A 98 16.25 11.25 15.00
CA SER A 98 16.61 10.88 16.37
C SER A 98 15.77 9.74 16.94
N ASN A 99 14.64 9.42 16.30
CA ASN A 99 13.74 8.33 16.69
C ASN A 99 13.24 7.57 15.45
N PRO A 100 14.11 6.78 14.80
CA PRO A 100 13.74 6.06 13.60
C PRO A 100 12.66 5.03 13.90
N ILE A 101 11.58 5.07 13.12
CA ILE A 101 10.52 4.07 13.19
C ILE A 101 10.93 2.85 12.36
N ASP A 102 10.70 1.67 12.90
CA ASP A 102 10.75 0.43 12.12
C ASP A 102 9.31 0.01 11.76
N PHE A 103 9.06 -0.38 10.51
CA PHE A 103 7.76 -0.96 10.14
C PHE A 103 7.55 -2.35 10.78
N GLY A 104 8.62 -3.06 11.11
CA GLY A 104 8.55 -4.43 11.62
C GLY A 104 8.13 -5.46 10.56
N ASP A 105 8.18 -6.73 10.94
CA ASP A 105 8.00 -7.85 10.02
C ASP A 105 6.56 -7.98 9.51
N GLU A 106 5.56 -7.71 10.36
CA GLU A 106 4.14 -7.83 9.97
C GLU A 106 3.78 -6.90 8.80
N ILE A 107 4.19 -5.63 8.85
CA ILE A 107 3.91 -4.66 7.78
C ILE A 107 4.64 -5.07 6.49
N ARG A 108 5.89 -5.55 6.60
CA ARG A 108 6.69 -6.03 5.47
C ARG A 108 6.07 -7.26 4.80
N GLU A 109 5.64 -8.25 5.59
CA GLU A 109 4.99 -9.45 5.08
C GLU A 109 3.68 -9.11 4.37
N LYS A 110 2.87 -8.22 4.94
CA LYS A 110 1.60 -7.80 4.35
C LYS A 110 1.81 -6.93 3.10
N SER A 111 2.84 -6.07 3.06
CA SER A 111 3.18 -5.30 1.86
C SER A 111 3.64 -6.21 0.72
N LYS A 112 4.40 -7.25 1.05
CA LYS A 112 4.85 -8.26 0.09
C LYS A 112 3.66 -9.05 -0.47
N ALA A 113 2.78 -9.54 0.39
CA ALA A 113 1.57 -10.26 -0.04
C ALA A 113 0.68 -9.41 -0.96
N ALA A 114 0.49 -8.12 -0.65
CA ALA A 114 -0.23 -7.21 -1.55
C ALA A 114 0.44 -7.04 -2.92
N GLY A 115 1.78 -7.00 -2.96
CA GLY A 115 2.55 -7.00 -4.21
C GLY A 115 2.33 -8.27 -5.04
N GLU A 116 2.48 -9.44 -4.42
CA GLU A 116 2.33 -10.75 -5.09
C GLU A 116 0.92 -10.97 -5.66
N VAL A 117 -0.13 -10.51 -4.95
CA VAL A 117 -1.50 -10.56 -5.49
C VAL A 117 -1.68 -9.54 -6.63
N ALA A 118 -1.08 -8.36 -6.53
CA ALA A 118 -1.23 -7.31 -7.54
C ALA A 118 -0.60 -7.66 -8.89
N GLU A 119 0.47 -8.48 -8.91
CA GLU A 119 1.06 -9.02 -10.15
C GLU A 119 0.04 -9.81 -10.99
N GLN A 120 -0.98 -10.39 -10.35
CA GLN A 120 -2.04 -11.15 -11.02
C GLN A 120 -3.07 -10.26 -11.72
N LEU A 121 -3.03 -8.93 -11.57
CA LEU A 121 -3.92 -8.01 -12.30
C LEU A 121 -3.64 -7.98 -13.81
N GLU A 122 -2.40 -8.30 -14.20
CA GLU A 122 -1.94 -8.35 -15.60
C GLU A 122 -2.04 -9.74 -16.23
N ALA A 123 -2.37 -10.78 -15.44
CA ALA A 123 -2.61 -12.15 -15.92
C ALA A 123 -4.01 -12.32 -16.54
#